data_AF-A0A1E4JA51-F1
#
_entry.id   AF-A0A1E4JA51-F1
#
_cell.length_a   1.000
_cell.length_b   1.000
_cell.length_c   1.000
_cell.angle_alpha   90.00
_cell.angle_beta   90.00
_cell.angle_gamma   90.00
#
_symmetry.space_group_name_H-M   'P 1'
#
loop_
_entity.id
_entity.type
_entity.pdbx_description
1 polymer ?
#
loop_
_entity_poly.entity_id
_entity_poly.type
_entity_poly.pdbx_seq_one_letter_code
_entity_poly.pdbx_strand_id
1 'polypeptide(L)'
;MPIAREHRWLYPIDWRELSNLIRFRRAKGRCEHCRRPHGRDVLHLGDGVWWDEDAATWRDGQGRGLRRLPSPDELARAQPGLAGIDPPATVRVTRVVLASAHLNHDPGDNRPRNLAALCQRCHMVHDAGEHRRRRWVNAFRVRAIGDLFA
;
A
#
# COMPACT_ATOMS: atom_id res chain seq x y z
N MET A 1 -0.18 -10.65 5.29
CA MET A 1 0.36 -9.78 6.36
C MET A 1 0.65 -10.67 7.55
N PRO A 2 1.92 -10.90 7.90
CA PRO A 2 2.23 -11.65 9.10
C PRO A 2 1.78 -10.85 10.33
N ILE A 3 0.90 -11.43 11.14
CA ILE A 3 0.49 -10.87 12.42
C ILE A 3 1.54 -11.29 13.45
N ALA A 4 2.13 -10.30 14.14
CA ALA A 4 3.09 -10.55 15.21
C ALA A 4 2.49 -11.49 16.26
N ARG A 5 3.30 -12.39 16.84
CA ARG A 5 2.80 -13.47 17.70
C ARG A 5 2.02 -12.92 18.89
N GLU A 6 2.52 -11.82 19.47
CA GLU A 6 1.94 -11.05 20.55
C GLU A 6 0.67 -10.26 20.18
N HIS A 7 0.26 -10.24 18.92
CA HIS A 7 -0.97 -9.57 18.52
C HIS A 7 -2.05 -10.54 18.04
N ARG A 8 -1.75 -11.83 17.92
CA ARG A 8 -2.68 -12.81 17.31
C ARG A 8 -4.03 -12.88 18.03
N TRP A 9 -4.06 -12.71 19.35
CA TRP A 9 -5.29 -12.74 20.14
C TRP A 9 -6.20 -11.51 19.94
N LEU A 10 -5.68 -10.42 19.35
CA LEU A 10 -6.47 -9.25 19.01
C LEU A 10 -7.30 -9.47 17.74
N TYR A 11 -7.00 -10.53 16.99
CA TYR A 11 -7.70 -10.89 15.77
C TYR A 11 -8.67 -12.04 16.07
N PRO A 12 -9.86 -12.05 15.45
CA PRO A 12 -10.81 -13.13 15.66
C PRO A 12 -10.30 -14.42 14.99
N ILE A 13 -10.81 -15.57 15.43
CA ILE A 13 -10.41 -16.88 14.91
C ILE A 13 -10.64 -17.02 13.39
N ASP A 14 -11.67 -16.33 12.89
CA ASP A 14 -12.09 -16.27 11.48
C ASP A 14 -11.47 -15.09 10.71
N TRP A 15 -10.32 -14.58 11.17
CA TRP A 15 -9.64 -13.45 10.52
C TRP A 15 -9.37 -13.67 9.03
N ARG A 16 -9.08 -14.92 8.62
CA ARG A 16 -8.82 -15.25 7.21
C ARG A 16 -10.05 -14.98 6.35
N GLU A 17 -11.21 -15.41 6.82
CA GLU A 17 -12.52 -15.25 6.21
C GLU A 17 -12.91 -13.78 6.17
N LEU A 18 -12.79 -13.08 7.29
CA LEU A 18 -13.06 -11.63 7.38
C LEU A 18 -12.17 -10.85 6.43
N SER A 19 -10.86 -11.12 6.42
CA SER A 19 -9.92 -10.45 5.51
C SER A 19 -10.24 -10.72 4.04
N ASN A 20 -10.63 -11.95 3.68
CA ASN A 20 -11.07 -12.28 2.32
C ASN A 20 -12.36 -11.56 1.95
N LEU A 21 -13.31 -11.46 2.87
CA LEU A 21 -14.55 -10.70 2.68
C LEU A 21 -14.24 -9.23 2.37
N ILE A 22 -13.37 -8.60 3.14
CA ILE A 22 -12.97 -7.20 2.93
C ILE A 22 -12.27 -7.03 1.58
N ARG A 23 -11.25 -7.85 1.29
CA ARG A 23 -10.38 -7.66 0.11
C ARG A 23 -11.03 -8.05 -1.21
N PHE A 24 -11.79 -9.15 -1.23
CA PHE A 24 -12.22 -9.76 -2.48
C PHE A 24 -13.73 -9.72 -2.68
N ARG A 25 -14.52 -9.77 -1.60
CA ARG A 25 -15.99 -9.66 -1.73
C ARG A 25 -16.45 -8.20 -1.75
N ARG A 26 -16.04 -7.38 -0.78
CA ARG A 26 -16.42 -5.96 -0.69
C ARG A 26 -15.64 -5.12 -1.69
N ALA A 27 -14.31 -5.13 -1.58
CA ALA A 27 -13.45 -4.30 -2.41
C ALA A 27 -13.23 -4.84 -3.84
N LYS A 28 -13.81 -5.99 -4.17
CA LYS A 28 -13.71 -6.64 -5.50
C LYS A 28 -12.27 -6.82 -5.99
N GLY A 29 -11.34 -7.09 -5.07
CA GLY A 29 -9.94 -7.27 -5.39
C GLY A 29 -9.24 -5.98 -5.83
N ARG A 30 -9.76 -4.80 -5.49
CA ARG A 30 -9.13 -3.50 -5.78
C ARG A 30 -8.86 -2.74 -4.50
N CYS A 31 -7.78 -1.97 -4.49
CA CYS A 31 -7.50 -1.06 -3.38
C CYS A 31 -8.64 -0.04 -3.23
N GLU A 32 -9.18 0.11 -2.02
CA GLU A 32 -10.27 1.05 -1.73
C GLU A 32 -9.82 2.52 -1.78
N HIS A 33 -8.51 2.80 -1.72
CA HIS A 33 -7.96 4.15 -1.86
C HIS A 33 -7.55 4.50 -3.29
N CYS A 34 -6.76 3.65 -3.95
CA CYS A 34 -6.13 3.99 -5.23
C CYS A 34 -6.59 3.15 -6.41
N ARG A 35 -7.52 2.19 -6.20
CA ARG A 35 -8.10 1.31 -7.23
C ARG A 35 -7.16 0.27 -7.87
N ARG A 36 -5.87 0.22 -7.49
CA ARG A 36 -4.92 -0.79 -7.97
C ARG A 36 -5.47 -2.21 -7.77
N PRO A 37 -5.48 -3.07 -8.82
CA PRO A 37 -6.01 -4.43 -8.75
C PRO A 37 -5.04 -5.40 -8.08
N HIS A 38 -5.55 -6.30 -7.24
CA HIS A 38 -4.77 -7.34 -6.57
C HIS A 38 -4.17 -8.33 -7.57
N GLY A 39 -2.93 -8.76 -7.32
CA GLY A 39 -2.26 -9.83 -8.06
C GLY A 39 -1.70 -9.40 -9.41
N ARG A 40 -1.97 -8.17 -9.88
CA ARG A 40 -1.44 -7.66 -11.15
C ARG A 40 -0.14 -6.90 -10.94
N ASP A 41 0.69 -6.93 -11.98
CA ASP A 41 1.83 -6.03 -12.13
C ASP A 41 1.32 -4.69 -12.66
N VAL A 42 1.68 -3.60 -11.98
CA VAL A 42 1.21 -2.25 -12.33
C VAL A 42 2.41 -1.36 -12.62
N LEU A 43 2.33 -0.68 -13.76
CA LEU A 43 3.24 0.40 -14.15
C LEU A 43 2.95 1.66 -13.33
N HIS A 44 3.99 2.33 -12.82
CA HIS A 44 3.86 3.54 -12.02
C HIS A 44 5.08 4.45 -12.11
N LEU A 45 4.88 5.75 -11.84
CA LEU A 45 5.93 6.79 -11.93
C LEU A 45 6.67 7.01 -10.60
N GLY A 46 6.24 6.35 -9.52
CA GLY A 46 6.93 6.36 -8.21
C GLY A 46 6.38 7.39 -7.21
N ASP A 47 5.78 8.47 -7.69
CA ASP A 47 5.03 9.46 -6.90
C ASP A 47 3.64 8.94 -6.44
N GLY A 48 3.16 7.86 -7.07
CA GLY A 48 1.86 7.26 -6.81
C GLY A 48 1.00 7.13 -8.05
N VAL A 49 1.34 7.89 -9.09
CA VAL A 49 0.70 7.81 -10.40
C VAL A 49 0.94 6.42 -10.98
N TRP A 50 -0.13 5.78 -11.46
CA TRP A 50 -0.08 4.42 -11.98
C TRP A 50 -1.00 4.23 -13.17
N TRP A 51 -0.63 3.32 -14.06
CA TRP A 51 -1.40 3.03 -15.27
C TRP A 51 -2.50 2.02 -14.99
N ASP A 52 -3.75 2.43 -15.18
CA ASP A 52 -4.90 1.55 -15.16
C ASP A 52 -5.14 0.99 -16.56
N GLU A 53 -4.66 -0.23 -16.79
CA GLU A 53 -4.83 -0.96 -18.06
C GLU A 53 -6.29 -1.14 -18.43
N ASP A 54 -7.18 -1.40 -17.46
CA ASP A 54 -8.61 -1.66 -17.75
C ASP A 54 -9.31 -0.39 -18.29
N ALA A 55 -8.85 0.79 -17.86
CA ALA A 55 -9.41 2.07 -18.26
C ALA A 55 -8.52 2.84 -19.25
N ALA A 56 -7.40 2.23 -19.68
CA ALA A 56 -6.36 2.84 -20.51
C ALA A 56 -6.01 4.28 -20.07
N THR A 57 -5.80 4.50 -18.77
CA THR A 57 -5.59 5.83 -18.22
C THR A 57 -4.63 5.84 -17.04
N TRP A 58 -3.91 6.94 -16.85
CA TRP A 58 -3.16 7.18 -15.64
C TRP A 58 -4.10 7.54 -14.49
N ARG A 59 -3.82 7.05 -13.29
CA ARG A 59 -4.51 7.41 -12.06
C ARG A 59 -3.55 7.95 -11.03
N ASP A 60 -3.99 8.93 -10.25
CA ASP A 60 -3.24 9.44 -9.11
C ASP A 60 -3.22 8.46 -7.92
N GLY A 61 -2.58 8.88 -6.83
CA GLY A 61 -2.48 8.11 -5.59
C GLY A 61 -3.82 7.83 -4.89
N GLN A 62 -4.90 8.49 -5.32
CA GLN A 62 -6.26 8.43 -4.81
C GLN A 62 -7.20 7.77 -5.84
N GLY A 63 -6.65 7.22 -6.92
CA GLY A 63 -7.40 6.52 -7.97
C GLY A 63 -8.16 7.43 -8.93
N ARG A 64 -7.96 8.76 -8.90
CA ARG A 64 -8.58 9.69 -9.84
C ARG A 64 -7.84 9.66 -11.17
N GLY A 65 -8.57 9.65 -12.28
CA GLY A 65 -7.98 9.66 -13.62
C GLY A 65 -7.25 10.98 -13.90
N LEU A 66 -6.04 10.88 -14.42
CA LEU A 66 -5.22 11.98 -14.89
C LEU A 66 -5.35 12.09 -16.40
N ARG A 67 -5.65 13.31 -16.87
CA ARG A 67 -5.70 13.61 -18.31
C ARG A 67 -4.33 14.12 -18.76
N ARG A 68 -3.98 13.89 -20.03
CA ARG A 68 -2.82 14.49 -20.73
C ARG A 68 -1.44 13.92 -20.40
N LEU A 69 -1.33 12.87 -19.60
CA LEU A 69 -0.06 12.12 -19.52
C LEU A 69 0.07 11.20 -20.74
N PRO A 70 1.24 11.12 -21.39
CA PRO A 70 1.47 10.19 -22.49
C PRO A 70 1.27 8.75 -22.00
N SER A 71 0.80 7.86 -22.88
CA SER A 71 0.68 6.43 -22.57
C SER A 71 2.04 5.84 -22.16
N PRO A 72 2.06 4.69 -21.44
CA PRO A 72 3.31 4.04 -21.09
C PRO A 72 4.22 3.77 -22.30
N ASP A 73 3.65 3.40 -23.45
CA ASP A 73 4.38 3.15 -24.69
C ASP A 73 4.98 4.42 -25.29
N GLU A 74 4.29 5.56 -25.17
CA GLU A 74 4.82 6.86 -25.60
C GLU A 74 5.94 7.33 -24.66
N LEU A 75 5.78 7.13 -23.34
CA LEU A 75 6.84 7.41 -22.37
C LEU A 75 8.07 6.52 -22.58
N ALA A 76 7.88 5.26 -22.97
CA ALA A 76 8.99 4.37 -23.32
C ALA A 76 9.71 4.83 -24.59
N ARG A 77 8.96 5.24 -25.62
CA ARG A 77 9.50 5.74 -26.90
C ARG A 77 10.20 7.10 -26.81
N ALA A 78 9.75 7.98 -25.92
CA ALA A 78 10.29 9.34 -25.78
C ALA A 78 11.63 9.39 -25.03
N GLN A 79 12.21 8.25 -24.64
CA GLN A 79 13.46 8.21 -23.89
C GLN A 79 14.67 8.07 -24.84
N PRO A 80 15.44 9.16 -25.08
CA PRO A 80 16.69 9.02 -25.80
C PRO A 80 17.68 8.24 -24.93
N GLY A 81 18.05 7.04 -25.38
CA GLY A 81 19.26 6.38 -24.87
C GLY A 81 20.50 7.14 -25.33
N LEU A 82 21.58 7.04 -24.55
CA LEU A 82 22.92 7.33 -25.07
C LEU A 82 23.42 6.06 -25.77
N ALA A 83 24.23 6.16 -26.82
CA ALA A 83 24.81 4.97 -27.45
C ALA A 83 25.56 4.13 -26.42
N GLY A 84 25.06 2.91 -26.15
CA GLY A 84 25.61 1.99 -25.14
C GLY A 84 25.11 2.19 -23.70
N ILE A 85 24.18 3.10 -23.43
CA ILE A 85 23.55 3.29 -22.11
C ILE A 85 22.04 3.44 -22.26
N ASP A 86 21.30 2.46 -21.74
CA ASP A 86 19.84 2.53 -21.67
C ASP A 86 19.39 3.71 -20.79
N PRO A 87 18.35 4.45 -21.19
CA PRO A 87 17.81 5.53 -20.37
C PRO A 87 17.24 4.98 -19.05
N PRO A 88 17.29 5.75 -17.95
CA PRO A 88 16.71 5.31 -16.69
C PRO A 88 15.20 5.13 -16.87
N ALA A 89 14.70 3.93 -16.54
CA ALA A 89 13.28 3.61 -16.66
C ALA A 89 12.43 4.58 -15.81
N THR A 90 11.77 5.52 -16.47
CA THR A 90 10.83 6.47 -15.84
C THR A 90 9.56 5.77 -15.33
N VAL A 91 9.27 4.58 -15.86
CA VAL A 91 8.14 3.75 -15.45
C VAL A 91 8.65 2.51 -14.74
N ARG A 92 8.15 2.29 -13.52
CA ARG A 92 8.50 1.15 -12.66
C ARG A 92 7.33 0.18 -12.59
N VAL A 93 7.62 -1.09 -12.36
CA VAL A 93 6.60 -2.14 -12.19
C VAL A 93 6.55 -2.58 -10.73
N THR A 94 5.35 -2.72 -10.18
CA THR A 94 5.14 -3.33 -8.85
C THR A 94 4.00 -4.34 -8.90
N ARG A 95 4.24 -5.56 -8.39
CA ARG A 95 3.19 -6.54 -8.09
C ARG A 95 2.31 -6.04 -6.95
N VAL A 96 1.02 -5.85 -7.22
CA VAL A 96 0.08 -5.31 -6.24
C VAL A 96 -0.44 -6.42 -5.31
N VAL A 97 -0.26 -6.24 -4.01
CA VAL A 97 -0.79 -7.12 -2.96
C VAL A 97 -1.72 -6.30 -2.06
N LEU A 98 -2.93 -6.79 -1.85
CA LEU A 98 -3.90 -6.18 -0.95
C LEU A 98 -3.83 -6.83 0.43
N ALA A 99 -3.88 -5.99 1.45
CA ALA A 99 -4.02 -6.38 2.85
C ALA A 99 -5.28 -5.70 3.44
N SER A 100 -5.84 -6.32 4.47
CA SER A 100 -6.82 -5.66 5.33
C SER A 100 -6.07 -4.74 6.30
N ALA A 101 -6.50 -3.50 6.41
CA ALA A 101 -5.93 -2.46 7.27
C ALA A 101 -7.00 -1.91 8.21
N HIS A 102 -6.65 -1.72 9.48
CA HIS A 102 -7.51 -1.07 10.48
C HIS A 102 -7.43 0.45 10.32
N LEU A 103 -8.57 1.10 10.07
CA LEU A 103 -8.65 2.53 9.78
C LEU A 103 -8.29 3.38 11.00
N ASN A 104 -8.59 2.89 12.20
CA ASN A 104 -8.23 3.53 13.47
C ASN A 104 -6.87 3.09 14.04
N HIS A 105 -6.11 2.27 13.32
CA HIS A 105 -4.85 1.65 13.77
C HIS A 105 -4.92 0.76 15.03
N ASP A 106 -6.13 0.43 15.50
CA ASP A 106 -6.36 -0.50 16.60
C ASP A 106 -6.59 -1.93 16.04
N PRO A 107 -5.63 -2.86 16.19
CA PRO A 107 -5.78 -4.23 15.71
C PRO A 107 -6.90 -5.02 16.43
N GLY A 108 -7.41 -4.56 17.57
CA GLY A 108 -8.54 -5.17 18.27
C GLY A 108 -9.91 -4.82 17.66
N ASP A 109 -10.02 -3.72 16.91
CA ASP A 109 -11.27 -3.28 16.30
C ASP A 109 -11.50 -3.93 14.92
N ASN A 110 -11.96 -5.18 14.94
CA ASN A 110 -12.16 -5.98 13.73
C ASN A 110 -13.54 -5.80 13.09
N ARG A 111 -14.28 -4.74 13.44
CA ARG A 111 -15.59 -4.48 12.81
C ARG A 111 -15.39 -4.23 11.32
N PRO A 112 -16.20 -4.81 10.41
CA PRO A 112 -16.01 -4.65 8.96
C PRO A 112 -15.91 -3.18 8.49
N ARG A 113 -16.63 -2.26 9.15
CA ARG A 113 -16.60 -0.81 8.89
C ARG A 113 -15.26 -0.14 9.22
N ASN A 114 -14.47 -0.72 10.13
CA ASN A 114 -13.16 -0.22 10.51
C ASN A 114 -12.03 -0.84 9.67
N LEU A 115 -12.34 -1.84 8.83
CA LEU A 115 -11.36 -2.48 7.97
C LEU A 115 -11.43 -1.90 6.57
N ALA A 116 -10.28 -1.77 5.91
CA ALA A 116 -10.15 -1.41 4.49
C ALA A 116 -9.22 -2.36 3.73
N ALA A 117 -9.48 -2.58 2.44
CA ALA A 117 -8.60 -3.30 1.54
C ALA A 117 -7.60 -2.33 0.89
N LEU A 118 -6.36 -2.32 1.37
CA LEU A 118 -5.32 -1.40 0.91
C LEU A 118 -4.17 -2.14 0.22
N CYS A 119 -3.64 -1.57 -0.87
CA CYS A 119 -2.40 -2.04 -1.49
C CYS A 119 -1.18 -1.68 -0.65
N GLN A 120 -0.01 -2.26 -0.94
CA GLN A 120 1.22 -2.00 -0.17
C GLN A 120 1.50 -0.50 0.00
N ARG A 121 1.40 0.30 -1.08
CA ARG A 121 1.61 1.75 -1.02
C ARG A 121 0.61 2.45 -0.10
N CYS A 122 -0.68 2.28 -0.35
CA CYS A 122 -1.71 2.98 0.42
C CYS A 122 -1.71 2.56 1.89
N HIS A 123 -1.39 1.30 2.17
CA HIS A 123 -1.26 0.80 3.53
C HIS A 123 -0.08 1.45 4.25
N MET A 124 1.10 1.51 3.62
CA MET A 124 2.27 2.19 4.20
C MET A 124 2.03 3.69 4.44
N VAL A 125 1.32 4.36 3.54
CA VAL A 125 0.97 5.78 3.70
C VAL A 125 0.01 5.96 4.88
N HIS A 126 -1.03 5.12 4.98
CA HIS A 126 -1.99 5.12 6.09
C HIS A 126 -1.27 4.95 7.44
N ASP A 127 -0.40 3.94 7.54
CA ASP A 127 0.27 3.61 8.80
C ASP A 127 1.49 4.49 9.13
N ALA A 128 1.93 5.37 8.22
CA ALA A 128 3.17 6.13 8.39
C ALA A 128 3.22 6.93 9.70
N GLY A 129 2.10 7.54 10.10
CA GLY A 129 1.98 8.28 11.36
C GLY A 129 2.15 7.37 12.57
N GLU A 130 1.40 6.27 12.61
CA GLU A 130 1.45 5.30 13.69
C GLU A 130 2.82 4.61 13.78
N HIS A 131 3.45 4.31 12.64
CA HIS A 131 4.82 3.77 12.60
C HIS A 131 5.84 4.76 13.16
N ARG A 132 5.71 6.07 12.91
CA ARG A 132 6.57 7.08 13.54
C ARG A 132 6.35 7.10 15.06
N ARG A 133 5.09 7.12 15.52
CA ARG A 133 4.75 7.10 16.94
C ARG A 133 5.32 5.87 17.65
N ARG A 134 5.10 4.66 17.11
CA ARG A 134 5.62 3.41 17.69
C ARG A 134 7.15 3.37 17.74
N ARG A 135 7.83 3.80 16.67
CA ARG A 135 9.30 3.90 16.65
C ARG A 135 9.81 4.82 17.74
N TRP A 136 9.18 5.97 17.92
CA TRP A 136 9.52 6.91 18.99
C TRP A 136 9.28 6.32 20.38
N VAL A 137 8.09 5.74 20.65
CA VAL A 137 7.76 5.13 21.95
C VAL A 137 8.72 4.00 22.30
N ASN A 138 9.07 3.14 21.33
CA ASN A 138 10.00 2.04 21.56
C ASN A 138 11.40 2.56 21.90
N ALA A 139 11.89 3.56 21.17
CA ALA A 139 13.17 4.19 21.48
C ALA A 139 13.16 4.87 22.86
N PHE A 140 12.06 5.55 23.22
CA PHE A 140 11.89 6.17 24.53
C PHE A 140 11.90 5.13 25.66
N ARG A 141 11.13 4.04 25.53
CA ARG A 141 11.07 2.96 26.53
C ARG A 141 12.43 2.35 26.84
N VAL A 142 13.22 2.09 25.79
CA VAL A 142 14.58 1.54 25.96
C VAL A 142 15.46 2.50 26.75
N ARG A 143 15.40 3.81 26.47
CA ARG A 143 16.16 4.83 27.21
C ARG A 143 15.70 4.97 28.65
N ALA A 144 14.38 5.04 28.88
CA ALA A 144 13.81 5.17 30.22
C ALA A 144 14.15 4.00 31.15
N ILE A 145 14.23 2.77 30.62
CA ILE A 145 14.72 1.61 31.39
C ILE A 145 16.20 1.80 31.75
N GLY A 146 17.02 2.27 30.79
CA GLY A 146 18.42 2.63 31.06
C GLY A 146 18.55 3.65 32.18
N ASP A 147 17.76 4.73 32.15
CA ASP A 147 17.80 5.80 33.16
C ASP A 147 17.33 5.33 34.55
N LEU A 148 16.36 4.39 34.63
CA LEU A 148 15.81 3.90 35.89
C LEU A 148 16.77 2.94 36.64
N PHE A 149 17.63 2.24 35.90
CA PHE A 149 18.54 1.22 36.44
C PHE A 149 20.03 1.59 36.28
N ALA A 150 20.33 2.85 35.93
CA ALA A 150 21.68 3.41 35.90
C ALA A 150 22.12 3.95 37.26
#